data_AF-A0A2P1ECD1-F1
#
_entry.id   AF-A0A2P1ECD1-F1
#
_cell.length_a   1.000
_cell.length_b   1.000
_cell.length_c   1.000
_cell.angle_alpha   90.00
_cell.angle_beta   90.00
_cell.angle_gamma   90.00
#
_symmetry.space_group_name_H-M   'P 1'
#
loop_
_entity.id
_entity.type
_entity.pdbx_description
1 polymer ?
#
loop_
_entity_poly.entity_id
_entity_poly.type
_entity_poly.pdbx_seq_one_letter_code
_entity_poly.pdbx_strand_id
1 'polypeptide(L)'
;SYQIEGAWLEGGKGHSIWDAFCHIPGKVRNGDTGDVACDHYHRFREDVELLARMGVNAYRFSISWPRILPAGYGTVNQEGIRFYSELIDALLEHNITPFATLYHWDLP
;
A
#
# COMPACT_ATOMS: atom_id res chain seq x y z
N SER A 1 2.57 -2.31 0.75
CA SER A 1 1.11 -2.28 0.85
C SER A 1 0.62 -2.52 2.27
N TYR A 2 0.11 -3.72 2.61
CA TYR A 2 -0.77 -3.94 3.79
C TYR A 2 -0.21 -3.44 5.13
N GLN A 3 1.10 -3.54 5.32
CA GLN A 3 1.76 -3.17 6.57
C GLN A 3 1.82 -1.65 6.84
N ILE A 4 1.70 -0.80 5.82
CA ILE A 4 1.91 0.65 5.95
C ILE A 4 0.79 1.51 5.35
N GLU A 5 0.10 1.03 4.32
CA GLU A 5 -0.84 1.84 3.55
C GLU A 5 -2.07 2.29 4.36
N GLY A 6 -2.73 1.36 5.04
CA GLY A 6 -4.05 1.63 5.60
C GLY A 6 -5.11 1.85 4.51
N ALA A 7 -6.12 2.65 4.86
CA ALA A 7 -7.21 3.03 3.97
C ALA A 7 -7.88 1.79 3.34
N TRP A 8 -8.13 0.78 4.18
CA TRP A 8 -8.41 -0.58 3.75
C TRP A 8 -9.73 -0.75 2.97
N LEU A 9 -10.68 0.17 3.15
CA LEU A 9 -11.97 0.28 2.44
C LEU A 9 -12.10 1.53 1.57
N GLU A 10 -11.02 2.30 1.41
CA GLU A 10 -11.04 3.56 0.67
C GLU A 10 -10.52 3.38 -0.76
N GLY A 11 -10.85 4.35 -1.61
CA GLY A 11 -10.34 4.43 -2.97
C GLY A 11 -10.63 3.20 -3.83
N GLY A 12 -11.74 2.50 -3.58
CA GLY A 12 -12.18 1.33 -4.35
C GLY A 12 -11.38 0.04 -4.12
N LYS A 13 -10.55 -0.03 -3.07
CA LYS A 13 -9.79 -1.24 -2.72
C LYS A 13 -10.73 -2.39 -2.32
N GLY A 14 -10.44 -3.59 -2.83
CA GLY A 14 -11.04 -4.85 -2.38
C GLY A 14 -10.41 -5.39 -1.09
N HIS A 15 -11.00 -6.45 -0.53
CA HIS A 15 -10.38 -7.15 0.59
C HIS A 15 -9.24 -8.04 0.11
N SER A 16 -8.32 -8.35 1.01
CA SER A 16 -7.31 -9.38 0.89
C SER A 16 -7.52 -10.48 1.92
N ILE A 17 -6.80 -11.58 1.77
CA ILE A 17 -6.70 -12.64 2.78
C ILE A 17 -6.20 -12.11 4.14
N TRP A 18 -5.39 -11.05 4.17
CA TRP A 18 -4.93 -10.42 5.41
C TRP A 18 -6.01 -9.56 6.06
N ASP A 19 -6.84 -8.86 5.28
CA ASP A 19 -8.03 -8.18 5.80
C ASP A 19 -8.93 -9.20 6.52
N ALA A 20 -9.21 -10.35 5.89
CA ALA A 20 -9.99 -11.40 6.53
C ALA A 20 -9.29 -12.01 7.75
N PHE A 21 -8.00 -12.31 7.66
CA PHE A 21 -7.24 -12.99 8.72
C PHE A 21 -7.10 -12.15 10.00
N CYS A 22 -6.76 -10.86 9.87
CA CYS A 22 -6.57 -9.96 11.01
C CYS A 22 -7.87 -9.74 11.82
N HIS A 23 -9.02 -9.78 11.15
CA HIS A 23 -10.32 -9.61 11.78
C HIS A 23 -10.83 -10.87 12.52
N ILE A 24 -10.09 -11.99 12.48
CA ILE A 24 -10.44 -13.19 13.26
C ILE A 24 -9.87 -13.04 14.68
N PRO A 25 -10.71 -13.11 15.74
CA PRO A 25 -10.25 -13.01 17.12
C PRO A 25 -9.11 -14.00 17.44
N GLY A 26 -8.01 -13.49 18.01
CA GLY A 26 -6.87 -14.28 18.44
C GLY A 26 -5.87 -14.68 17.34
N LYS A 27 -6.06 -14.26 16.08
CA LYS A 27 -5.09 -14.50 14.99
C LYS A 27 -3.94 -13.52 14.95
N VAL A 28 -4.18 -12.29 15.39
CA VAL A 28 -3.17 -11.25 15.52
C VAL A 28 -3.07 -10.83 16.97
N ARG A 29 -1.85 -10.52 17.41
CA ARG A 29 -1.60 -9.99 18.76
C ARG A 29 -2.49 -8.77 18.99
N ASN A 30 -3.15 -8.70 20.15
CA ASN A 30 -4.08 -7.64 20.54
C ASN A 30 -5.29 -7.44 19.61
N GLY A 31 -5.46 -8.24 18.55
CA GLY A 31 -6.46 -7.98 17.51
C GLY A 31 -6.10 -6.82 16.59
N ASP A 32 -4.81 -6.50 16.44
CA ASP A 32 -4.36 -5.42 15.56
C ASP A 32 -4.73 -5.71 14.08
N THR A 33 -5.06 -4.67 13.32
CA THR A 33 -5.42 -4.75 11.90
C THR A 33 -4.57 -3.81 11.04
N GLY A 34 -4.57 -4.04 9.72
CA GLY A 34 -3.96 -3.15 8.74
C GLY A 34 -4.86 -2.01 8.28
N ASP A 35 -5.97 -1.75 8.99
CA ASP A 35 -7.04 -0.86 8.53
C ASP A 35 -6.56 0.58 8.34
N VAL A 36 -5.77 1.05 9.31
CA VAL A 36 -5.11 2.37 9.31
C VAL A 36 -3.60 2.22 9.12
N ALA A 37 -2.98 1.24 9.78
CA ALA A 37 -1.53 1.02 9.73
C ALA A 37 -0.72 2.31 10.00
N CYS A 38 0.17 2.71 9.08
CA CYS A 38 0.92 3.96 9.14
C CYS A 38 0.25 5.10 8.39
N ASP A 39 -0.95 4.87 7.82
CA ASP A 39 -1.69 5.85 7.04
C ASP A 39 -0.91 6.36 5.80
N HIS A 40 0.00 5.52 5.27
CA HIS A 40 0.84 5.87 4.12
C HIS A 40 0.01 6.18 2.87
N TYR A 41 -1.20 5.62 2.74
CA TYR A 41 -2.10 5.94 1.63
C TYR A 41 -2.39 7.45 1.54
N HIS A 42 -2.53 8.13 2.67
CA HIS A 42 -2.75 9.58 2.74
C HIS A 42 -1.45 10.38 2.91
N ARG A 43 -0.43 9.77 3.53
CA ARG A 43 0.80 10.45 3.97
C ARG A 43 2.02 10.21 3.10
N PHE A 44 1.89 9.49 1.97
CA PHE A 44 3.06 9.07 1.19
C PHE A 44 3.99 10.21 0.79
N ARG A 45 3.47 11.43 0.56
CA ARG A 45 4.30 12.60 0.25
C ARG A 45 5.22 12.98 1.42
N GLU A 46 4.69 13.00 2.64
CA GLU A 46 5.49 13.24 3.86
C GLU A 46 6.55 12.15 4.05
N ASP A 47 6.18 10.89 3.78
CA ASP A 47 7.11 9.75 3.86
C ASP A 47 8.21 9.83 2.80
N VAL A 48 7.89 10.23 1.57
CA VAL A 48 8.89 10.44 0.51
C VAL A 48 9.84 11.59 0.87
N GLU A 49 9.34 12.69 1.43
CA GLU A 49 10.19 13.79 1.92
C GLU A 49 11.13 13.33 3.06
N LEU A 50 10.67 12.43 3.93
CA LEU A 50 11.51 11.81 4.96
C LEU A 50 12.60 10.94 4.33
N LEU A 51 12.26 10.09 3.36
CA LEU A 51 13.23 9.26 2.64
C LEU A 51 14.30 10.14 1.95
N ALA A 52 13.89 11.23 1.32
CA ALA A 52 14.80 12.18 0.69
C ALA A 52 15.77 12.81 1.71
N ARG A 53 15.26 13.23 2.88
CA ARG A 53 16.10 13.77 3.97
C ARG A 53 17.06 12.75 4.55
N MET A 54 16.70 11.47 4.56
CA MET A 54 17.58 10.38 4.97
C MET A 54 18.69 10.08 3.95
N GLY A 55 18.57 10.58 2.71
CA GLY A 55 19.58 10.40 1.66
C GLY A 55 19.62 8.99 1.09
N VAL A 56 18.50 8.26 1.12
CA VAL A 56 18.41 6.94 0.47
C VAL A 56 18.35 7.08 -1.05
N ASN A 57 18.84 6.08 -1.76
CA ASN A 57 18.85 6.06 -3.24
C ASN A 57 17.71 5.25 -3.85
N ALA A 58 17.01 4.45 -3.04
CA ALA A 58 15.98 3.53 -3.48
C ALA A 58 14.92 3.34 -2.41
N TYR A 59 13.68 3.14 -2.84
CA TYR A 59 12.57 2.75 -1.98
C TYR A 59 11.90 1.51 -2.54
N ARG A 60 12.00 0.41 -1.79
CA ARG A 60 11.26 -0.81 -2.10
C ARG A 60 9.88 -0.75 -1.46
N PHE A 61 8.86 -0.80 -2.28
CA PHE A 61 7.46 -0.90 -1.85
C PHE A 61 6.79 -2.10 -2.52
N SER A 62 5.59 -2.45 -2.07
CA SER A 62 4.74 -3.43 -2.74
C SER A 62 3.43 -2.80 -3.18
N ILE A 63 2.94 -3.25 -4.34
CA ILE A 63 1.64 -2.86 -4.88
C ILE A 63 0.58 -3.77 -4.27
N SER A 64 -0.47 -3.18 -3.73
CA SER A 64 -1.64 -3.90 -3.22
C SER A 64 -2.46 -4.43 -4.39
N TRP A 65 -2.40 -5.74 -4.64
CA TRP A 65 -3.22 -6.39 -5.67
C TRP A 65 -4.70 -6.01 -5.56
N PRO A 66 -5.39 -6.11 -4.40
CA PRO A 66 -6.81 -5.76 -4.32
C PRO A 66 -7.08 -4.26 -4.48
N ARG A 67 -6.06 -3.39 -4.47
CA ARG A 67 -6.22 -1.98 -4.78
C ARG A 67 -6.22 -1.74 -6.30
N ILE A 68 -5.50 -2.57 -7.06
CA ILE A 68 -5.47 -2.50 -8.54
C ILE A 68 -6.63 -3.28 -9.17
N LEU A 69 -6.86 -4.51 -8.70
CA LEU A 69 -7.93 -5.40 -9.15
C LEU A 69 -8.72 -5.84 -7.91
N PRO A 70 -9.82 -5.15 -7.54
CA PRO A 70 -10.55 -5.41 -6.29
C PRO A 70 -11.12 -6.82 -6.17
N ALA A 71 -11.50 -7.44 -7.28
CA ALA A 71 -11.95 -8.84 -7.33
C ALA A 71 -10.79 -9.83 -7.60
N GLY A 72 -9.55 -9.36 -7.62
CA GLY A 72 -8.35 -10.10 -8.03
C GLY A 72 -8.18 -10.27 -9.54
N TYR A 73 -9.22 -10.04 -10.33
CA TYR A 73 -9.21 -10.07 -11.78
C TYR A 73 -10.23 -9.08 -12.36
N GLY A 74 -10.18 -8.89 -13.68
CA GLY A 74 -11.20 -8.11 -14.40
C GLY A 74 -11.00 -6.60 -14.28
N THR A 75 -12.02 -5.90 -13.76
CA THR A 75 -12.07 -4.44 -13.77
C THR A 75 -10.94 -3.82 -12.97
N VAL A 76 -10.16 -2.96 -13.63
CA VAL A 76 -9.09 -2.19 -13.00
C VAL A 76 -9.67 -1.01 -12.23
N ASN A 77 -9.24 -0.86 -10.98
CA ASN A 77 -9.53 0.31 -10.17
C ASN A 77 -8.55 1.45 -10.50
N GLN A 78 -9.02 2.46 -11.23
CA GLN A 78 -8.19 3.59 -11.68
C GLN A 78 -7.71 4.47 -10.53
N GLU A 79 -8.44 4.53 -9.42
CA GLU A 79 -7.99 5.26 -8.23
C GLU A 79 -6.80 4.59 -7.55
N GLY A 80 -6.80 3.25 -7.50
CA GLY A 80 -5.63 2.48 -7.07
C GLY A 80 -4.41 2.72 -7.97
N ILE A 81 -4.60 2.74 -9.29
CA ILE A 81 -3.55 3.09 -10.25
C ILE A 81 -2.98 4.48 -9.98
N ARG A 82 -3.86 5.47 -9.79
CA ARG A 82 -3.47 6.86 -9.50
C ARG A 82 -2.60 6.95 -8.25
N PHE A 83 -2.96 6.28 -7.15
CA PHE A 83 -2.16 6.28 -5.93
C PHE A 83 -0.72 5.83 -6.17
N TYR A 84 -0.50 4.69 -6.85
CA TYR A 84 0.87 4.22 -7.12
C TYR A 84 1.60 5.08 -8.15
N SER A 85 0.89 5.65 -9.14
CA SER A 85 1.49 6.60 -10.08
C SER A 85 2.03 7.81 -9.34
N GLU A 86 1.22 8.42 -8.47
CA GLU A 86 1.63 9.61 -7.71
C GLU A 86 2.76 9.30 -6.71
N LEU A 87 2.76 8.13 -6.08
CA LEU A 87 3.87 7.67 -5.24
C LEU A 87 5.17 7.53 -6.05
N ILE A 88 5.11 6.89 -7.22
CA ILE A 88 6.27 6.71 -8.10
C ILE A 88 6.78 8.07 -8.57
N ASP A 89 5.90 8.97 -9.00
CA ASP A 89 6.27 10.31 -9.45
C ASP A 89 6.96 11.08 -8.32
N ALA A 90 6.41 11.05 -7.10
CA ALA A 90 7.03 11.70 -5.93
C ALA A 90 8.43 11.13 -5.60
N LEU A 91 8.63 9.81 -5.70
CA LEU A 91 9.95 9.21 -5.50
C LEU A 91 10.96 9.69 -6.56
N LEU A 92 10.54 9.74 -7.82
CA LEU A 92 11.37 10.17 -8.93
C LEU A 92 11.73 11.66 -8.85
N GLU A 93 10.81 12.52 -8.40
CA GLU A 93 11.06 13.95 -8.12
C GLU A 93 12.21 14.14 -7.12
N HIS A 94 12.37 13.21 -6.17
CA HIS A 94 13.45 13.21 -5.19
C HIS A 94 14.67 12.36 -5.59
N ASN A 95 14.75 11.88 -6.83
CA ASN A 95 15.81 10.98 -7.33
C ASN A 95 15.92 9.66 -6.55
N ILE A 96 14.83 9.18 -5.96
CA ILE A 96 14.76 7.90 -5.26
C ILE A 96 14.26 6.85 -6.25
N THR A 97 15.03 5.80 -6.47
CA THR A 97 14.65 4.73 -7.41
C THR A 97 13.48 3.90 -6.84
N PRO A 98 12.34 3.78 -7.53
CA PRO A 98 11.24 2.93 -7.10
C PRO A 98 11.55 1.45 -7.38
N PHE A 99 11.46 0.59 -6.36
CA PHE A 99 11.63 -0.86 -6.47
C PHE A 99 10.31 -1.58 -6.12
N ALA A 100 9.48 -1.84 -7.13
CA ALA A 100 8.15 -2.41 -6.95
C ALA A 100 8.17 -3.94 -6.76
N THR A 101 7.58 -4.40 -5.65
CA THR A 101 7.23 -5.81 -5.42
C THR A 101 5.77 -6.03 -5.81
N LEU A 102 5.51 -6.92 -6.77
CA LEU A 102 4.15 -7.15 -7.27
C LEU A 102 3.25 -7.90 -6.29
N TYR A 103 3.82 -8.79 -5.48
CA TYR A 103 3.07 -9.57 -4.51
C TYR A 103 3.79 -9.61 -3.18
N HIS A 104 3.11 -9.14 -2.13
CA HIS A 104 3.61 -9.17 -0.76
C HIS A 104 2.52 -9.64 0.20
N TRP A 105 2.01 -10.84 -0.09
CA TRP A 105 1.08 -11.64 0.73
C TRP A 105 -0.37 -11.17 0.77
N ASP A 106 -0.71 -10.06 0.12
CA ASP A 106 -2.03 -9.44 0.07
C ASP A 106 -2.86 -9.94 -1.11
N LEU A 107 -3.06 -11.26 -1.18
CA LEU A 107 -3.93 -11.88 -2.19
C LEU A 107 -5.39 -11.40 -2.00
N PRO A 108 -6.08 -10.96 -3.06
CA PRO A 108 -7.52 -10.64 -3.02
C PRO A 108 -8.40 -11.83 -2.60
#